data_AF-A0A3A8VZ15-F1
#
_entry.id   AF-A0A3A8VZ15-F1
#
_cell.length_a   1.000
_cell.length_b   1.000
_cell.length_c   1.000
_cell.angle_alpha   90.00
_cell.angle_beta   90.00
_cell.angle_gamma   90.00
#
_symmetry.space_group_name_H-M   'P 1'
#
loop_
_entity.id
_entity.type
_entity.pdbx_description
1 polymer ?
#
loop_
_entity_poly.entity_id
_entity_poly.type
_entity_poly.pdbx_seq_one_letter_code
_entity_poly.pdbx_strand_id
1 'polypeptide(L)' 'MRGENTALRKWLIEGMKQAHGITEQLKAENALEWTGRLNNIRACAMEIVNREIIYA' A
#
# COMPACT_ATOMS: atom_id res chain seq x y z
N MET A 1 -11.84 11.02 -12.31
CA MET A 1 -11.31 11.44 -10.97
C MET A 1 -11.51 10.42 -9.85
N ARG A 2 -12.72 10.11 -9.35
CA ARG A 2 -12.85 9.24 -8.14
C ARG A 2 -12.50 7.75 -8.38
N GLY A 3 -12.72 7.22 -9.59
CA GLY A 3 -12.41 5.83 -9.95
C GLY A 3 -10.92 5.54 -10.17
N GLU A 4 -10.21 6.47 -10.81
CA GLU A 4 -8.79 6.33 -11.18
C GLU A 4 -7.87 6.32 -9.94
N ASN A 5 -8.17 7.14 -8.93
CA ASN A 5 -7.41 7.18 -7.68
C ASN A 5 -7.50 5.87 -6.88
N THR A 6 -8.60 5.12 -6.98
CA THR A 6 -8.72 3.80 -6.37
C THR A 6 -7.88 2.73 -7.06
N ALA A 7 -7.69 2.85 -8.38
CA ALA A 7 -6.87 1.91 -9.15
C ALA A 7 -5.38 2.15 -8.90
N LEU A 8 -4.94 3.42 -8.92
CA LEU A 8 -3.55 3.80 -8.62
C LEU A 8 -3.13 3.34 -7.21
N ARG A 9 -3.99 3.56 -6.22
CA ARG A 9 -3.73 3.11 -4.84
C ARG A 9 -3.55 1.59 -4.75
N LYS A 10 -4.37 0.82 -5.47
CA LYS A 10 -4.26 -0.65 -5.47
C LYS A 10 -2.94 -1.10 -6.10
N TRP A 11 -2.55 -0.50 -7.23
CA TRP A 11 -1.27 -0.79 -7.89
C TRP A 11 -0.06 -0.49 -7.01
N LEU A 12 -0.04 0.67 -6.34
CA LEU A 12 1.03 1.05 -5.41
C LEU A 12 1.14 0.06 -4.24
N ILE A 13 0.02 -0.31 -3.63
CA ILE A 13 0.01 -1.25 -2.50
C ILE A 13 0.55 -2.63 -2.92
N GLU A 14 0.15 -3.15 -4.08
CA GLU A 14 0.61 -4.45 -4.56
C GLU A 14 2.09 -4.43 -4.96
N GLY A 15 2.57 -3.36 -5.60
CA GLY A 15 3.99 -3.18 -5.91
C GLY A 15 4.86 -3.09 -4.65
N MET A 16 4.43 -2.30 -3.67
CA MET A 16 5.12 -2.16 -2.38
C MET A 16 5.10 -3.45 -1.57
N LYS A 17 4.02 -4.23 -1.59
CA LYS A 17 3.98 -5.55 -0.94
C LYS A 17 5.05 -6.49 -1.48
N GLN A 18 5.20 -6.54 -2.82
CA GLN A 18 6.24 -7.35 -3.46
C GLN A 18 7.64 -6.85 -3.11
N ALA A 19 7.87 -5.53 -3.17
CA ALA A 19 9.17 -4.92 -2.85
C ALA A 19 9.58 -5.14 -1.37
N HIS A 20 8.62 -5.13 -0.44
CA HIS A 20 8.86 -5.34 0.99
C HIS A 20 8.77 -6.80 1.44
N GLY A 21 8.59 -7.75 0.50
CA GLY A 21 8.50 -9.18 0.80
C GLY A 21 7.34 -9.54 1.73
N ILE A 22 6.24 -8.79 1.68
CA ILE A 22 5.05 -9.10 2.50
C ILE A 22 4.32 -10.27 1.87
N THR A 23 4.57 -11.46 2.42
CA THR A 23 3.96 -12.71 1.97
C THR A 23 2.84 -13.16 2.90
N GLU A 24 2.00 -14.10 2.44
CA GLU A 24 1.04 -14.80 3.29
C GLU A 24 1.75 -15.69 4.35
N GLN A 25 3.01 -16.07 4.11
CA GLN A 25 3.81 -16.78 5.09
C GLN A 25 4.18 -15.87 6.28
N LEU A 26 4.59 -14.62 6.03
CA LEU A 26 4.82 -13.63 7.09
C LEU A 26 3.55 -13.37 7.92
N LYS A 27 2.37 -13.44 7.30
CA LYS A 27 1.07 -13.31 7.99
C LYS A 27 0.82 -14.49 8.94
N ALA A 28 1.20 -15.70 8.54
CA ALA A 28 1.05 -16.90 9.35
C ALA A 28 2.07 -16.95 10.51
N GLU A 29 3.30 -16.50 10.26
CA GLU A 29 4.39 -16.47 11.25
C GLU A 29 4.25 -15.29 12.22
N ASN A 30 3.83 -14.12 11.73
CA ASN A 30 3.71 -12.90 12.53
C ASN A 30 2.64 -11.94 11.96
N ALA A 31 1.37 -12.22 12.30
CA ALA A 31 0.23 -11.41 11.87
C ALA A 31 0.29 -9.94 12.32
N LEU A 32 0.87 -9.66 13.50
CA LEU A 32 0.99 -8.30 14.03
C LEU A 32 1.98 -7.47 13.21
N GLU A 33 3.14 -8.05 12.89
CA GLU A 33 4.11 -7.42 12.02
C GLU A 33 3.57 -7.26 10.58
N TRP A 34 2.88 -8.27 10.07
CA TRP A 34 2.23 -8.21 8.76
C TRP A 34 1.23 -7.06 8.65
N THR A 35 0.37 -6.90 9.65
CA THR A 35 -0.59 -5.78 9.71
C THR A 35 0.11 -4.43 9.86
N GLY A 36 1.18 -4.35 10.67
CA GLY A 36 2.00 -3.14 10.82
C GLY A 36 2.65 -2.70 9.50
N ARG A 37 3.29 -3.63 8.78
CA ARG A 37 3.91 -3.35 7.48
C ARG A 37 2.87 -2.96 6.42
N LEU A 38 1.69 -3.61 6.41
CA LEU A 38 0.60 -3.21 5.52
C LEU A 38 0.06 -1.82 5.80
N ASN A 39 -0.05 -1.42 7.06
CA ASN A 39 -0.50 -0.08 7.42
C ASN A 39 0.51 0.99 6.97
N ASN A 40 1.81 0.71 7.09
CA ASN A 40 2.85 1.60 6.56
C ASN A 40 2.72 1.76 5.03
N ILE A 41 2.58 0.66 4.28
CA ILE A 41 2.38 0.70 2.82
C ILE A 41 1.13 1.49 2.43
N ARG A 42 0.03 1.33 3.17
CA ARG A 42 -1.21 2.09 2.91
C ARG A 42 -1.04 3.58 3.14
N ALA A 43 -0.32 3.97 4.20
CA ALA A 43 -0.01 5.37 4.47
C ALA A 43 0.84 5.98 3.34
N CYS A 44 1.88 5.26 2.91
CA CYS A 44 2.74 5.70 1.81
C CYS A 44 1.97 5.83 0.48
N ALA A 45 1.13 4.85 0.13
CA ALA A 45 0.29 4.92 -1.06
C ALA A 45 -0.73 6.07 -1.00
N MET A 46 -1.23 6.41 0.20
CA MET A 46 -2.13 7.56 0.39
C MET A 46 -1.41 8.89 0.21
N GLU A 47 -0.18 9.03 0.70
CA GLU A 47 0.63 10.23 0.49
C GLU A 47 0.93 10.46 -1.00
N ILE A 48 1.26 9.41 -1.74
CA ILE A 48 1.50 9.50 -3.19
C ILE A 48 0.23 9.97 -3.90
N VAL A 49 -0.91 9.33 -3.64
CA VAL A 49 -2.19 9.73 -4.25
C VAL A 49 -2.58 11.16 -3.86
N ASN A 50 -2.37 11.57 -2.60
CA ASN A 50 -2.67 12.94 -2.17
C ASN A 50 -1.74 13.97 -2.85
N ARG A 51 -0.46 13.67 -3.03
CA ARG A 51 0.45 14.55 -3.79
C ARG A 51 -0.01 14.65 -5.25
N GLU A 52 -0.32 13.53 -5.89
CA GLU A 52 -0.81 13.53 -7.26
C GLU A 52 -2.13 14.32 -7.40
N ILE A 53 -3.01 14.32 -6.39
CA ILE A 53 -4.25 15.13 -6.41
C ILE A 53 -3.99 16.62 -6.18
N ILE A 54 -3.05 16.98 -5.30
CA ILE A 54 -2.76 18.38 -4.95
C ILE A 54 -1.96 19.07 -6.06
N TYR A 55 -1.13 18.34 -6.81
CA TYR A 55 -0.28 18.87 -7.88
C TYR A 55 -0.83 18.63 -9.30
N ALA A 56 -2.04 18.05 -9.44
CA ALA A 56 -2.72 17.84 -10.72
C ALA A 56 -3.60 19.03 -11.17
#